data_AF-A0A9E3S0Y3-F1
#
_entry.id   AF-A0A9E3S0Y3-F1
#
_cell.length_a   1.000
_cell.length_b   1.000
_cell.length_c   1.000
_cell.angle_alpha   90.00
_cell.angle_beta   90.00
_cell.angle_gamma   90.00
#
_symmetry.space_group_name_H-M   'P 1'
#
loop_
_entity.id
_entity.type
_entity.pdbx_description
1 polymer ?
#
loop_
_entity_poly.entity_id
_entity_poly.type
_entity_poly.pdbx_seq_one_letter_code
_entity_poly.pdbx_strand_id
1 'polypeptide(L)' 'MAIQVVPQEVIADRVAVSSMEAVKNVSGVQSQPGTFYDQFLIRGFDSGYGV' A
#
# COMPACT_ATOMS: atom_id res chain seq x y z
N MET A 1 5.24 17.37 7.24
CA MET A 1 5.70 16.23 6.42
C MET A 1 5.47 14.96 7.24
N ALA A 2 4.81 13.93 6.70
CA ALA A 2 4.53 12.68 7.42
C ALA A 2 5.17 11.52 6.65
N ILE A 3 6.05 10.77 7.29
CA ILE A 3 6.77 9.63 6.71
C ILE A 3 6.45 8.40 7.55
N GLN A 4 6.11 7.30 6.89
CA GLN A 4 5.90 5.99 7.52
C GLN A 4 6.78 4.99 6.76
N VAL A 5 7.47 4.13 7.50
CA VAL A 5 8.38 3.12 6.93
C VAL A 5 7.89 1.75 7.39
N VAL A 6 7.81 0.81 6.45
CA VAL A 6 7.60 -0.62 6.75
C VAL A 6 8.95 -1.32 6.61
N PRO A 7 9.58 -1.75 7.73
CA PRO A 7 10.89 -2.41 7.68
C PRO A 7 10.85 -3.74 6.94
N GLN A 8 12.00 -4.15 6.39
CA GLN A 8 12.11 -5.43 5.68
C GLN A 8 11.79 -6.62 6.59
N GLU A 9 12.20 -6.61 7.87
CA GLU A 9 11.87 -7.70 8.78
C GLU A 9 10.36 -7.86 8.98
N VAL A 10 9.61 -6.75 8.95
CA VAL A 10 8.15 -6.76 9.10
C VAL A 10 7.46 -7.32 7.85
N ILE A 11 7.99 -7.03 6.66
CA ILE A 11 7.47 -7.59 5.40
C ILE A 11 7.67 -9.11 5.38
N ALA A 12 8.87 -9.56 5.77
CA ALA A 12 9.21 -10.98 5.83
C ALA A 12 8.39 -11.73 6.89
N ASP A 13 8.26 -11.17 8.10
CA ASP A 13 7.49 -11.76 9.19
C ASP A 13 6.00 -11.93 8.85
N ARG A 14 5.44 -10.96 8.11
CA ARG A 14 4.04 -11.03 7.64
C ARG A 14 3.84 -11.94 6.43
N VAL A 15 4.92 -12.47 5.86
CA VAL A 15 4.90 -13.26 4.62
C VAL A 15 4.11 -12.53 3.52
N ALA A 16 4.32 -11.20 3.41
CA ALA A 16 3.60 -10.41 2.43
C ALA A 16 4.06 -10.80 1.01
N VAL A 17 3.12 -11.21 0.16
CA VAL A 17 3.40 -11.64 -1.23
C VAL A 17 3.08 -10.57 -2.27
N SER A 18 2.47 -9.46 -1.85
CA SER A 18 2.19 -8.30 -2.69
C SER A 18 2.52 -6.98 -1.98
N SER A 19 2.64 -5.90 -2.76
CA SER A 19 2.91 -4.59 -2.18
C SER A 19 1.71 -4.09 -1.36
N MET A 20 0.48 -4.42 -1.77
CA MET A 20 -0.74 -4.18 -0.98
C MET A 20 -0.66 -4.83 0.41
N GLU A 21 -0.23 -6.09 0.50
CA GLU A 21 -0.11 -6.74 1.81
C GLU A 21 0.95 -6.11 2.70
N ALA A 22 2.03 -5.60 2.12
CA ALA A 22 3.07 -4.89 2.85
C ALA A 22 2.55 -3.57 3.45
N VAL A 23 1.65 -2.86 2.76
CA VAL A 23 1.20 -1.51 3.16
C VAL A 23 -0.22 -1.42 3.70
N LYS A 24 -1.02 -2.50 3.71
CA LYS A 24 -2.43 -2.49 4.17
C LYS A 24 -2.64 -2.01 5.61
N ASN A 25 -1.59 -2.03 6.43
CA ASN A 25 -1.60 -1.58 7.83
C ASN A 25 -1.03 -0.16 8.01
N VAL A 26 -0.67 0.53 6.93
CA VAL A 26 -0.15 1.89 6.97
C VAL A 26 -1.32 2.87 7.05
N SER A 27 -1.23 3.85 7.96
CA SER A 27 -2.32 4.80 8.17
C SER A 27 -2.57 5.63 6.91
N GLY A 28 -3.83 5.65 6.46
CA GLY A 28 -4.27 6.40 5.29
C GLY A 28 -4.00 5.73 3.96
N VAL A 29 -3.60 4.45 3.94
CA VAL A 29 -3.48 3.64 2.73
C VAL A 29 -4.69 2.72 2.61
N GLN A 30 -5.30 2.68 1.42
CA GLN A 30 -6.42 1.78 1.11
C GLN A 30 -6.18 1.14 -0.26
N SER A 31 -6.80 -0.02 -0.48
CA SER A 31 -6.81 -0.64 -1.80
C SER A 31 -7.70 0.14 -2.77
N GLN A 32 -7.25 0.23 -4.02
CA GLN A 32 -8.06 0.70 -5.13
C GLN A 32 -8.58 -0.51 -5.92
N PRO A 33 -9.89 -0.81 -5.85
CA PRO A 33 -10.47 -1.94 -6.58
C PRO A 33 -10.40 -1.76 -8.10
N GLY A 34 -10.38 -2.87 -8.85
CA GLY A 34 -10.56 -2.86 -10.30
C GLY A 34 -9.30 -2.62 -11.13
N THR A 35 -8.12 -2.74 -10.53
CA THR A 35 -6.82 -2.42 -11.15
C THR A 35 -5.98 -3.68 -11.35
N PHE A 36 -5.26 -3.76 -12.47
CA PHE A 36 -4.36 -4.89 -12.77
C PHE A 36 -3.03 -4.82 -12.01
N TYR A 37 -2.60 -3.61 -11.65
CA TYR A 37 -1.42 -3.34 -10.84
C TYR A 37 -1.84 -2.87 -9.46
N ASP A 38 -0.96 -3.05 -8.46
CA ASP A 38 -1.19 -2.52 -7.12
C ASP A 38 -1.31 -0.98 -7.19
N GLN A 39 -2.54 -0.49 -7.09
CA GLN A 39 -2.88 0.92 -6.93
C GLN A 39 -3.47 1.18 -5.54
N PHE A 40 -3.14 2.34 -4.99
CA PHE A 40 -3.49 2.73 -3.63
C PHE A 40 -4.27 4.03 -3.63
N LEU A 41 -5.22 4.13 -2.70
CA LEU A 41 -5.74 5.42 -2.26
C LEU A 41 -4.91 5.88 -1.05
N ILE A 42 -4.20 6.99 -1.20
CA ILE A 42 -3.44 7.63 -0.13
C ILE A 42 -4.26 8.84 0.33
N ARG A 43 -4.92 8.71 1.48
CA ARG A 43 -5.83 9.73 2.03
C ARG A 43 -6.94 10.13 1.05
N GLY A 44 -7.43 9.17 0.27
CA GLY A 44 -8.49 9.36 -0.73
C GLY A 44 -8.01 9.84 -2.11
N PHE A 45 -6.70 10.04 -2.31
CA PHE A 45 -6.12 10.39 -3.61
C PHE A 45 -5.45 9.17 -4.25
N ASP A 46 -5.62 9.01 -5.56
CA ASP A 46 -4.99 7.94 -6.34
C ASP A 46 -3.47 8.12 -6.37
N SER A 47 -2.74 7.02 -6.16
CA SER A 47 -1.28 6.93 -6.21
C SER A 47 -0.70 6.76 -7.63
N GLY A 48 -1.53 6.46 -8.63
CA GLY A 48 -1.18 6.16 -10.02
C GLY A 48 -1.89 7.08 -11.02
N TYR A 49 -1.60 6.85 -12.31
CA TYR A 49 -2.37 7.45 -13.40
C TYR A 49 -3.67 6.65 -13.56
N GLY A 50 -4.77 7.25 -13.15
CA GLY A 50 -6.09 6.63 -13.07
C GLY A 50 -6.57 5.96 -14.36
N VAL A 51 -7.28 4.84 -14.19
CA VAL A 51 -8.29 4.34 -15.11
C VAL A 51 -9.68 4.60 -14.54
#